data_AF-A0A6B3UIL1-F1
#
_entry.id   AF-A0A6B3UIL1-F1
#
_cell.length_a   1.000
_cell.length_b   1.000
_cell.length_c   1.000
_cell.angle_alpha   90.00
_cell.angle_beta   90.00
_cell.angle_gamma   90.00
#
_symmetry.space_group_name_H-M   'P 1'
#
loop_
_entity.id
_entity.type
_entity.pdbx_description
1 polymer ?
#
loop_
_entity_poly.entity_id
_entity_poly.type
_entity_poly.pdbx_seq_one_letter_code
_entity_poly.pdbx_strand_id
1 'polypeptide(L)'
;MKRMLLIARREYFAYARTVGFWLSMLALPALMLLGGMMPAMIKNAAPTRTVAIVDFAGGQQAALTAALDARYVTAQAKAMREAAVTEAGEPGADAVREAVDRDGLDAGLAALKRVA
;
A
#
# COMPACT_ATOMS: atom_id res chain seq x y z
N MET A 1 -44.77 15.49 15.03
CA MET A 1 -43.51 14.82 14.65
C MET A 1 -43.71 13.50 13.89
N LYS A 2 -44.52 12.54 14.38
CA LYS A 2 -44.72 11.22 13.72
C LYS A 2 -45.16 11.27 12.25
N ARG A 3 -46.01 12.24 11.86
CA ARG A 3 -46.49 12.42 10.48
C ARG A 3 -45.38 12.87 9.51
N MET A 4 -44.50 13.77 9.94
CA MET A 4 -43.38 14.25 9.12
C MET A 4 -42.40 13.12 8.77
N LEU A 5 -42.13 12.25 9.74
CA LEU A 5 -41.25 11.10 9.56
C LEU A 5 -41.85 10.05 8.59
N LEU A 6 -43.17 9.89 8.59
CA LEU A 6 -43.88 9.01 7.64
C LEU A 6 -43.85 9.55 6.20
N ILE A 7 -43.95 10.87 6.03
CA ILE A 7 -43.84 11.53 4.73
C ILE A 7 -42.41 11.37 4.19
N ALA A 8 -41.41 11.70 5.00
CA ALA A 8 -40.01 11.57 4.64
C ALA A 8 -39.62 10.12 4.27
N ARG A 9 -40.12 9.12 5.01
CA ARG A 9 -39.90 7.71 4.69
C ARG A 9 -40.47 7.34 3.32
N ARG A 10 -41.70 7.76 3.02
CA ARG A 10 -42.35 7.44 1.73
C ARG A 10 -41.56 8.03 0.56
N GLU A 11 -41.18 9.29 0.68
CA GLU A 11 -40.41 10.00 -0.35
C GLU A 11 -39.03 9.38 -0.52
N TYR A 12 -38.32 9.07 0.58
CA TYR A 12 -37.04 8.38 0.52
C TYR A 12 -37.11 7.04 -0.21
N PHE A 13 -38.08 6.18 0.13
CA PHE A 13 -38.24 4.88 -0.54
C PHE A 13 -38.64 4.99 -2.01
N ALA A 14 -39.33 6.06 -2.42
CA ALA A 14 -39.66 6.31 -3.81
C ALA A 14 -38.38 6.53 -4.65
N TYR A 15 -37.42 7.29 -4.11
CA TYR A 15 -36.14 7.55 -4.79
C TYR A 15 -35.15 6.39 -4.66
N ALA A 16 -35.00 5.82 -3.46
CA ALA A 16 -34.00 4.77 -3.18
C ALA A 16 -34.28 3.42 -3.86
N ARG A 17 -35.52 3.16 -4.33
CA ARG A 17 -35.85 1.94 -5.08
C ARG A 17 -35.42 1.98 -6.54
N THR A 18 -35.04 3.15 -7.07
CA THR A 18 -34.58 3.28 -8.45
C THR A 18 -33.13 2.81 -8.56
N VAL A 19 -32.82 2.06 -9.62
CA VAL A 19 -31.44 1.59 -9.89
C VAL A 19 -30.50 2.77 -10.15
N GLY A 20 -31.00 3.83 -10.80
CA GLY A 20 -30.22 5.03 -11.12
C GLY A 20 -29.70 5.78 -9.88
N PHE A 21 -30.45 5.79 -8.78
CA PHE A 21 -30.00 6.39 -7.51
C PHE A 21 -28.72 5.70 -7.00
N TRP A 22 -28.73 4.37 -6.93
CA TRP A 22 -27.55 3.61 -6.49
C TRP A 22 -26.38 3.74 -7.46
N LEU A 23 -26.65 3.71 -8.77
CA LEU A 23 -25.63 3.87 -9.78
C LEU A 23 -24.92 5.23 -9.67
N SER A 24 -25.68 6.32 -9.52
CA SER A 24 -25.13 7.67 -9.38
C SER A 24 -24.43 7.89 -8.04
N MET A 25 -24.98 7.35 -6.94
CA MET A 25 -24.37 7.42 -5.61
C MET A 25 -23.04 6.66 -5.54
N LEU A 26 -22.95 5.50 -6.22
CA LEU A 26 -21.76 4.66 -6.21
C LEU A 26 -20.78 4.95 -7.36
N ALA A 27 -21.20 5.61 -8.44
CA ALA A 27 -20.34 5.89 -9.58
C ALA A 27 -19.10 6.69 -9.19
N LEU A 28 -19.26 7.76 -8.40
CA LEU A 28 -18.14 8.61 -7.98
C LEU A 28 -17.09 7.83 -7.15
N PRO A 29 -17.45 7.16 -6.02
CA PRO A 29 -16.46 6.39 -5.26
C PRO A 29 -15.90 5.22 -6.05
N ALA A 30 -16.70 4.55 -6.90
CA ALA A 30 -16.20 3.47 -7.76
C ALA A 30 -15.15 3.97 -8.75
N LEU A 31 -15.41 5.09 -9.43
CA LEU A 31 -14.46 5.71 -10.36
C LEU A 31 -13.22 6.23 -9.65
N MET A 32 -13.35 6.80 -8.44
CA MET A 32 -12.21 7.21 -7.63
C MET A 32 -11.34 6.02 -7.22
N LEU A 33 -11.93 4.91 -6.81
CA LEU A 33 -11.20 3.69 -6.48
C LEU A 33 -10.49 3.12 -7.71
N LEU A 34 -11.20 2.98 -8.82
CA LEU A 34 -10.63 2.50 -10.08
C LEU A 34 -9.48 3.40 -10.55
N GLY A 35 -9.69 4.72 -10.58
CA GLY A 35 -8.67 5.69 -10.98
C GLY A 35 -7.49 5.75 -10.01
N GLY A 36 -7.73 5.63 -8.72
CA GLY A 36 -6.71 5.63 -7.67
C GLY A 36 -5.84 4.36 -7.67
N MET A 37 -6.37 3.22 -8.12
CA MET A 37 -5.62 1.97 -8.23
C MET A 37 -4.75 1.89 -9.48
N MET A 38 -5.03 2.67 -10.53
CA MET A 38 -4.28 2.64 -11.80
C MET A 38 -2.75 2.82 -11.64
N PRO A 39 -2.23 3.79 -10.86
CA PRO A 39 -0.78 3.96 -10.70
C PRO A 39 -0.10 2.77 -10.05
N ALA A 40 -0.76 2.10 -9.11
CA ALA A 40 -0.22 0.90 -8.47
C ALA A 40 -0.13 -0.27 -9.46
N MET A 41 -1.16 -0.44 -10.29
CA MET A 41 -1.16 -1.45 -11.35
C MET A 41 -0.06 -1.20 -12.39
N ILE A 42 0.13 0.06 -12.80
CA ILE A 42 1.20 0.45 -13.75
C ILE A 42 2.58 0.16 -13.17
N LYS A 43 2.83 0.50 -11.89
CA LYS A 43 4.12 0.22 -11.24
C LYS A 43 4.43 -1.27 -11.19
N ASN A 44 3.43 -2.11 -10.89
CA ASN A 44 3.60 -3.56 -10.86
C ASN A 44 3.81 -4.18 -12.25
N ALA A 45 3.31 -3.54 -13.30
CA ALA A 45 3.49 -3.99 -14.69
C ALA A 45 4.83 -3.52 -15.32
N ALA A 46 5.56 -2.63 -14.66
CA ALA A 46 6.83 -2.13 -15.18
C ALA A 46 7.89 -3.25 -15.19
N PRO A 47 8.52 -3.56 -16.34
CA PRO A 47 9.53 -4.60 -16.41
C PRO A 47 10.76 -4.24 -15.58
N THR A 48 11.37 -5.23 -14.93
CA THR A 48 12.61 -5.06 -14.17
C THR A 48 13.71 -4.53 -15.09
N ARG A 49 14.03 -3.23 -14.96
CA ARG A 49 15.06 -2.59 -15.78
C ARG A 49 16.42 -3.08 -15.31
N THR A 50 16.99 -4.04 -16.03
CA THR A 50 18.36 -4.50 -15.80
C THR A 50 19.29 -3.47 -16.44
N VAL A 51 20.16 -2.85 -15.63
CA VAL A 51 21.16 -1.88 -16.09
C VAL A 51 22.55 -2.42 -15.78
N ALA A 52 23.45 -2.33 -16.75
CA ALA A 52 24.87 -2.58 -16.53
C ALA A 52 25.56 -1.24 -16.28
N ILE A 53 26.31 -1.16 -15.19
CA ILE A 53 27.13 0.02 -14.85
C ILE A 53 28.57 -0.33 -15.18
N VAL A 54 29.18 0.43 -16.09
CA VAL A 54 30.58 0.27 -16.49
C VAL A 54 31.37 1.42 -15.87
N ASP A 55 32.33 1.05 -15.03
CA ASP A 55 33.27 1.98 -14.41
C ASP A 55 34.57 1.98 -15.22
N PHE A 56 34.84 3.08 -15.92
CA PHE A 56 36.03 3.26 -16.73
C PHE A 56 37.24 3.79 -15.94
N ALA A 57 37.02 4.36 -14.77
CA ALA A 57 38.08 4.96 -13.94
C ALA A 57 38.63 3.96 -12.92
N GLY A 58 37.80 3.01 -12.48
CA GLY A 58 38.15 1.96 -11.54
C GLY A 58 38.13 2.44 -10.09
N GLY A 59 37.69 1.55 -9.19
CA GLY A 59 37.70 1.75 -7.74
C GLY A 59 36.37 2.17 -7.13
N GLN A 60 35.33 2.43 -7.94
CA GLN A 60 34.01 2.87 -7.45
C GLN A 60 33.08 1.69 -7.14
N GLN A 61 33.44 0.47 -7.53
CA GLN A 61 32.63 -0.73 -7.35
C GLN A 61 32.21 -0.94 -5.88
N ALA A 62 33.15 -0.92 -4.94
CA ALA A 62 32.85 -1.18 -3.53
C ALA A 62 31.91 -0.12 -2.91
N ALA A 63 32.16 1.15 -3.20
CA ALA A 63 31.32 2.24 -2.72
C ALA A 63 29.90 2.18 -3.32
N LEU A 64 29.80 1.82 -4.61
CA LEU A 64 28.53 1.66 -5.30
C LEU A 64 27.74 0.47 -4.75
N THR A 65 28.38 -0.69 -4.57
CA THR A 65 27.73 -1.87 -3.99
C THR A 65 27.20 -1.57 -2.58
N ALA A 66 28.02 -0.95 -1.71
CA ALA A 66 27.59 -0.57 -0.38
C ALA A 66 26.39 0.41 -0.41
N ALA A 67 26.39 1.38 -1.32
CA ALA A 67 25.28 2.32 -1.49
C ALA A 67 23.99 1.63 -1.99
N LEU A 68 24.12 0.65 -2.90
CA LEU A 68 22.99 -0.12 -3.40
C LEU A 68 22.42 -1.05 -2.32
N ASP A 69 23.27 -1.71 -1.55
CA ASP A 69 22.87 -2.58 -0.44
C ASP A 69 22.14 -1.80 0.64
N ALA A 70 22.66 -0.63 1.05
CA ALA A 70 22.00 0.24 2.02
C ALA A 70 20.61 0.70 1.55
N ARG A 71 20.48 1.03 0.26
CA ARG A 71 19.18 1.38 -0.36
C ARG A 71 18.24 0.19 -0.39
N TYR A 72 18.74 -1.00 -0.72
CA TYR A 72 17.95 -2.23 -0.75
C TYR A 72 17.40 -2.56 0.63
N VAL A 73 18.24 -2.52 1.67
CA VAL A 73 17.83 -2.77 3.06
C VAL A 73 16.77 -1.76 3.50
N THR A 74 16.98 -0.47 3.25
CA THR A 74 16.02 0.58 3.62
C THR A 74 14.68 0.41 2.92
N ALA A 75 14.69 0.09 1.62
CA ALA A 75 13.47 -0.13 0.84
C ALA A 75 12.68 -1.34 1.34
N GLN A 76 13.37 -2.45 1.62
CA GLN A 76 12.74 -3.67 2.12
C GLN A 76 12.20 -3.50 3.54
N ALA A 77 12.96 -2.85 4.42
CA ALA A 77 12.52 -2.53 5.78
C ALA A 77 11.23 -1.69 5.77
N LYS A 78 11.17 -0.68 4.89
CA LYS A 78 9.97 0.15 4.70
C LYS A 78 8.79 -0.66 4.21
N ALA A 79 8.98 -1.50 3.19
CA ALA A 79 7.92 -2.34 2.64
C ALA A 79 7.36 -3.33 3.68
N MET A 80 8.23 -3.96 4.48
CA MET A 80 7.82 -4.85 5.56
C MET A 80 7.08 -4.10 6.68
N ARG A 81 7.49 -2.87 7.02
CA ARG A 81 6.77 -2.03 7.98
C ARG A 81 5.37 -1.69 7.48
N GLU A 82 5.24 -1.25 6.22
CA GLU A 82 3.94 -0.92 5.60
C GLU A 82 2.99 -2.12 5.58
N ALA A 83 3.50 -3.31 5.25
CA ALA A 83 2.74 -4.56 5.34
C ALA A 83 2.29 -4.84 6.79
N ALA A 84 3.19 -4.73 7.77
CA ALA A 84 2.87 -4.95 9.17
C ALA A 84 1.82 -3.96 9.73
N VAL A 85 1.81 -2.70 9.28
CA VAL A 85 0.74 -1.74 9.63
C VAL A 85 -0.62 -2.23 9.16
N THR A 86 -0.68 -2.84 7.97
CA THR A 86 -1.93 -3.36 7.41
C THR A 86 -2.44 -4.56 8.21
N GLU A 87 -1.53 -5.43 8.65
CA GLU A 87 -1.88 -6.70 9.32
C GLU A 87 -2.13 -6.54 10.83
N ALA A 88 -1.33 -5.74 11.54
CA ALA A 88 -1.42 -5.62 13.01
C ALA A 88 -1.25 -4.20 13.56
N GLY A 89 -1.35 -3.19 12.71
CA GLY A 89 -1.20 -1.78 13.10
C GLY A 89 0.22 -1.39 13.52
N GLU A 90 0.36 -0.20 14.11
CA GLU A 90 1.66 0.36 14.52
C GLU A 90 2.49 -0.55 15.44
N PRO A 91 1.92 -1.30 16.42
CA PRO A 91 2.71 -2.19 17.27
C PRO A 91 3.41 -3.32 16.49
N GLY A 92 2.74 -3.88 15.48
CA GLY A 92 3.34 -4.89 14.60
C GLY A 92 4.43 -4.29 13.70
N ALA A 93 4.21 -3.08 13.22
CA ALA A 93 5.16 -2.33 12.41
C ALA A 93 6.45 -1.99 13.19
N ASP A 94 6.33 -1.63 14.46
CA ASP A 94 7.48 -1.34 15.32
C ASP A 94 8.25 -2.61 15.69
N ALA A 95 7.57 -3.74 15.92
CA ALA A 95 8.22 -5.03 16.15
C ALA A 95 9.04 -5.50 14.93
N VAL A 96 8.51 -5.30 13.72
CA VAL A 96 9.24 -5.59 12.46
C VAL A 96 10.44 -4.65 12.30
N ARG A 97 10.29 -3.35 12.58
CA ARG A 97 11.42 -2.41 12.54
C ARG A 97 12.53 -2.82 13.50
N GLU A 98 12.18 -3.13 14.74
CA GLU A 98 13.15 -3.51 15.77
C GLU A 98 13.87 -4.83 15.44
N ALA A 99 13.19 -5.76 14.76
CA ALA A 99 13.80 -6.99 14.27
C ALA A 99 14.78 -6.72 13.11
N VAL A 100 14.44 -5.81 12.19
CA VAL A 100 15.35 -5.40 11.10
C VAL A 100 16.59 -4.69 11.65
N ASP A 101 16.41 -3.76 12.60
CA ASP A 101 17.50 -2.96 13.14
C ASP A 101 18.51 -3.81 13.94
N ARG A 102 18.06 -4.89 14.58
CA ARG A 102 18.92 -5.79 15.36
C ARG A 102 19.61 -6.85 14.51
N ASP A 103 18.82 -7.57 13.71
CA ASP A 103 19.23 -8.85 13.14
C ASP A 103 19.14 -8.86 11.59
N GLY A 104 18.79 -7.72 10.98
CA GLY A 104 18.70 -7.57 9.54
C GLY A 104 17.38 -8.04 8.93
N LEU A 105 17.34 -8.07 7.60
CA LEU A 105 16.10 -8.26 6.83
C LEU A 105 15.41 -9.60 7.09
N ASP A 106 16.16 -10.68 7.30
CA ASP A 106 15.60 -12.02 7.52
C ASP A 106 14.81 -12.10 8.83
N ALA A 107 15.31 -11.46 9.88
CA ALA A 107 14.62 -11.36 11.15
C ALA A 107 13.38 -10.46 11.06
N GLY A 108 13.48 -9.35 10.30
CA GLY A 108 12.33 -8.52 9.95
C GLY A 108 11.21 -9.30 9.24
N LEU A 109 11.59 -10.12 8.25
CA LEU A 109 10.64 -10.98 7.53
C LEU A 109 10.04 -12.04 8.44
N ALA A 110 10.84 -12.66 9.30
CA ALA A 110 10.35 -13.61 10.29
C ALA A 110 9.39 -12.96 11.29
N ALA A 111 9.64 -11.72 11.70
CA ALA A 111 8.74 -10.93 12.53
C ALA A 111 7.43 -10.61 11.80
N LEU A 112 7.49 -10.17 10.53
CA LEU A 112 6.31 -9.89 9.72
C LEU A 112 5.42 -11.14 9.60
N LYS A 113 6.01 -12.32 9.34
CA LYS A 113 5.28 -13.59 9.24
C LYS A 113 4.61 -14.06 10.54
N ARG A 114 4.98 -13.50 11.70
CA ARG A 114 4.31 -13.80 12.98
C ARG A 114 3.11 -12.88 13.24
N VAL A 115 3.08 -11.76 12.52
CA VAL A 115 2.18 -10.63 12.75
C VAL A 115 1.11 -10.55 11.66
N ALA A 116 1.42 -11.00 10.44
CA ALA A 116 0.49 -11.35 9.37
C ALA A 116 -0.10 -12.76 9.59
#